data_AF-A0A955ZLT6-F1
#
_entry.id   AF-A0A955ZLT6-F1
#
_cell.length_a   1.000
_cell.length_b   1.000
_cell.length_c   1.000
_cell.angle_alpha   90.00
_cell.angle_beta   90.00
_cell.angle_gamma   90.00
#
_symmetry.space_group_name_H-M   'P 1'
#
loop_
_entity.id
_entity.type
_entity.pdbx_description
1 polymer ?
#
loop_
_entity_poly.entity_id
_entity_poly.type
_entity_poly.pdbx_seq_one_letter_code
_entity_poly.pdbx_strand_id
1 'polypeptide(L)'
;GDNGGGGGRELSFFADVDDDGKLELVAGRTVYEMDGSMLWNKTGLPQGYNAVADFDGDGKPDVVLVANAQVWILKGADGSVELGPVALPGGGNGGPPTVADFDGDGKPEIGVAGQSKYSMLKPDYVGSTLKVVWSAPNHDLSSSVTGSSVFDFEGDGKAEVVYNDECFLWVYDGQTGAVRLALLTTSFTATEASLVADVDGDGHSEIVMVSNGADPSGSGWGCNVAPWNQPDAANNRPAWVPPTGAPAYRGITVFGDKQNSWVGTRTIWNQHAYSVTNVCDSRDSACDPPNLYGSIPASMKQNWKLNWLNNFRQNVQDKGIFDAPDVTVSVAVQCSTPVKVQVSVRNIGLAGLPAGVNVGVFAMVAGVEQQLGIVATTKALLPGQTEVLSFSVPAGSAAPTDPYFARVIIDPANKTFNECRDDNNESKKVVAQCGPA
;
A
#
# COMPACT_ATOMS: atom_id res chain seq x y z
N GLY A 1 -22.01 12.21 -2.66
CA GLY A 1 -22.79 11.12 -3.26
C GLY A 1 -23.55 10.38 -2.19
N ASP A 2 -24.83 10.05 -2.44
CA ASP A 2 -25.65 9.17 -1.60
C ASP A 2 -25.51 7.71 -2.04
N ASN A 3 -25.48 6.80 -1.06
CA ASN A 3 -25.70 5.34 -1.09
C ASN A 3 -25.17 4.59 -2.34
N GLY A 4 -23.98 4.00 -2.26
CA GLY A 4 -23.27 3.32 -3.36
C GLY A 4 -24.05 2.24 -4.14
N GLY A 5 -23.74 2.14 -5.45
CA GLY A 5 -24.08 1.04 -6.39
C GLY A 5 -25.21 1.28 -7.43
N GLY A 6 -24.90 1.68 -8.68
CA GLY A 6 -25.88 1.79 -9.79
C GLY A 6 -25.77 3.11 -10.57
N GLY A 7 -26.55 3.30 -11.64
CA GLY A 7 -26.51 4.53 -12.44
C GLY A 7 -26.91 5.79 -11.65
N GLY A 8 -26.26 6.93 -11.91
CA GLY A 8 -26.46 8.19 -11.18
C GLY A 8 -25.78 8.26 -9.80
N ARG A 9 -24.68 7.51 -9.63
CA ARG A 9 -23.94 7.37 -8.37
C ARG A 9 -22.46 7.68 -8.56
N GLU A 10 -22.21 8.76 -9.27
CA GLU A 10 -20.87 9.26 -9.57
C GLU A 10 -20.14 9.64 -8.28
N LEU A 11 -18.84 9.35 -8.25
CA LEU A 11 -17.97 9.74 -7.17
C LEU A 11 -17.30 11.06 -7.54
N SER A 12 -17.55 12.09 -6.73
CA SER A 12 -16.94 13.41 -6.91
C SER A 12 -15.76 13.58 -5.97
N PHE A 13 -14.73 14.27 -6.44
CA PHE A 13 -13.55 14.58 -5.64
C PHE A 13 -12.94 15.91 -6.06
N PHE A 14 -12.01 16.40 -5.26
CA PHE A 14 -11.30 17.64 -5.52
C PHE A 14 -9.93 17.36 -6.15
N ALA A 15 -9.63 18.05 -7.23
CA ALA A 15 -8.33 18.05 -7.89
C ALA A 15 -8.14 19.39 -8.61
N ASP A 16 -6.91 19.87 -8.69
CA ASP A 16 -6.54 21.03 -9.50
C ASP A 16 -6.47 20.58 -10.96
N VAL A 17 -7.56 20.72 -11.72
CA VAL A 17 -7.68 20.16 -13.08
C VAL A 17 -7.44 21.19 -14.17
N ASP A 18 -7.32 22.47 -13.85
CA ASP A 18 -6.94 23.51 -14.81
C ASP A 18 -5.53 24.09 -14.59
N ASP A 19 -4.81 23.56 -13.60
CA ASP A 19 -3.44 23.90 -13.26
C ASP A 19 -3.25 25.34 -12.76
N ASP A 20 -4.25 25.89 -12.06
CA ASP A 20 -4.23 27.26 -11.54
C ASP A 20 -3.77 27.36 -10.06
N GLY A 21 -3.54 26.22 -9.41
CA GLY A 21 -3.13 26.12 -8.01
C GLY A 21 -4.29 26.06 -7.02
N LYS A 22 -5.54 26.04 -7.48
CA LYS A 22 -6.75 25.82 -6.68
C LYS A 22 -7.32 24.44 -7.00
N LEU A 23 -8.29 24.00 -6.18
CA LEU A 23 -8.90 22.69 -6.34
C LEU A 23 -10.27 22.85 -6.96
N GLU A 24 -10.60 22.06 -7.98
CA GLU A 24 -11.93 22.05 -8.56
C GLU A 24 -12.66 20.77 -8.14
N LEU A 25 -13.99 20.86 -8.03
CA LEU A 25 -14.83 19.69 -7.84
C LEU A 25 -15.05 18.99 -9.18
N VAL A 26 -14.44 17.83 -9.34
CA VAL A 26 -14.65 16.92 -10.47
C VAL A 26 -15.87 16.05 -10.21
N ALA A 27 -16.88 16.12 -11.09
CA ALA A 27 -18.13 15.39 -10.94
C ALA A 27 -18.67 14.91 -12.31
N GLY A 28 -18.14 13.78 -12.79
CA GLY A 28 -18.55 13.15 -14.04
C GLY A 28 -18.15 13.99 -15.25
N ARG A 29 -19.13 14.56 -15.94
CA ARG A 29 -18.93 15.42 -17.13
C ARG A 29 -18.85 16.92 -16.81
N THR A 30 -18.89 17.29 -15.54
CA THR A 30 -18.89 18.67 -15.09
C THR A 30 -17.76 18.87 -14.08
N VAL A 31 -17.08 20.01 -14.20
CA VAL A 31 -16.14 20.51 -13.21
C VAL A 31 -16.62 21.86 -12.70
N TYR A 32 -16.50 22.05 -11.39
CA TYR A 32 -16.87 23.28 -10.71
C TYR A 32 -15.66 23.89 -10.00
N GLU A 33 -15.55 25.20 -10.06
CA GLU A 33 -14.66 26.01 -9.24
C GLU A 33 -14.99 25.86 -7.75
N MET A 34 -14.04 26.19 -6.87
CA MET A 34 -14.27 26.22 -5.41
C MET A 34 -15.46 27.11 -4.99
N ASP A 35 -15.78 28.16 -5.76
CA ASP A 35 -16.91 29.04 -5.48
C ASP A 35 -18.26 28.49 -5.96
N GLY A 36 -18.27 27.30 -6.57
CA GLY A 36 -19.44 26.61 -7.10
C GLY A 36 -19.84 27.06 -8.50
N SER A 37 -19.13 28.00 -9.12
CA SER A 37 -19.30 28.30 -10.54
C SER A 37 -18.78 27.14 -11.39
N MET A 38 -19.32 27.01 -12.59
CA MET A 38 -19.00 25.90 -13.49
C MET A 38 -17.78 26.27 -14.33
N LEU A 39 -16.68 25.52 -14.18
CA LEU A 39 -15.51 25.65 -15.05
C LEU A 39 -15.88 25.14 -16.45
N TRP A 40 -16.37 23.91 -16.55
CA TRP A 40 -16.91 23.36 -17.79
C TRP A 40 -17.96 22.26 -17.54
N ASN A 41 -18.82 22.05 -18.54
CA ASN A 41 -19.80 20.95 -18.59
C ASN A 41 -19.91 20.43 -20.02
N LYS A 42 -19.59 19.17 -20.23
CA LYS A 42 -19.68 18.51 -21.54
C LYS A 42 -20.99 17.77 -21.67
N THR A 43 -22.05 18.49 -22.04
CA THR A 43 -23.41 17.93 -22.17
C THR A 43 -23.55 16.80 -23.20
N GLY A 44 -22.60 16.69 -24.15
CA GLY A 44 -22.50 15.58 -25.10
C GLY A 44 -21.86 14.31 -24.54
N LEU A 45 -21.30 14.35 -23.33
CA LEU A 45 -20.74 13.20 -22.62
C LEU A 45 -21.70 12.70 -21.52
N PRO A 46 -21.63 11.41 -21.16
CA PRO A 46 -22.40 10.86 -20.04
C PRO A 46 -21.83 11.30 -18.67
N GLN A 47 -22.65 11.18 -17.62
CA GLN A 47 -22.14 11.23 -16.25
C GLN A 47 -21.45 9.90 -15.91
N GLY A 48 -20.38 9.95 -15.12
CA GLY A 48 -19.52 8.79 -14.90
C GLY A 48 -18.53 8.97 -13.76
N TYR A 49 -17.61 8.00 -13.67
CA TYR A 49 -16.50 8.03 -12.73
C TYR A 49 -15.27 8.67 -13.35
N ASN A 50 -14.46 9.32 -12.51
CA ASN A 50 -13.26 9.99 -12.96
C ASN A 50 -12.00 9.53 -12.22
N ALA A 51 -10.87 9.73 -12.88
CA ALA A 51 -9.52 9.77 -12.32
C ALA A 51 -8.77 10.94 -12.98
N VAL A 52 -7.70 11.41 -12.33
CA VAL A 52 -6.88 12.51 -12.86
C VAL A 52 -5.41 12.10 -12.83
N ALA A 53 -4.72 12.31 -13.95
CA ALA A 53 -3.30 12.07 -14.15
C ALA A 53 -2.83 12.84 -15.40
N ASP A 54 -1.52 12.93 -15.62
CA ASP A 54 -0.94 13.48 -16.85
C ASP A 54 -0.68 12.33 -17.83
N PHE A 55 -1.52 12.14 -18.85
CA PHE A 55 -1.39 11.03 -19.79
C PHE A 55 -0.64 11.40 -21.06
N ASP A 56 -0.62 12.69 -21.43
CA ASP A 56 0.05 13.18 -22.64
C ASP A 56 1.50 13.65 -22.41
N GLY A 57 1.89 13.81 -21.15
CA GLY A 57 3.23 14.19 -20.71
C GLY A 57 3.51 15.69 -20.80
N ASP A 58 2.48 16.55 -20.92
CA ASP A 58 2.62 18.00 -21.02
C ASP A 58 2.76 18.70 -19.65
N GLY A 59 2.68 17.94 -18.55
CA GLY A 59 2.76 18.42 -17.17
C GLY A 59 1.44 18.93 -16.60
N LYS A 60 0.33 18.82 -17.35
CA LYS A 60 -1.02 19.23 -16.94
C LYS A 60 -1.90 18.01 -16.72
N PRO A 61 -2.98 18.18 -15.95
CA PRO A 61 -3.91 17.10 -15.70
C PRO A 61 -4.83 16.83 -16.90
N ASP A 62 -5.02 15.54 -17.16
CA ASP A 62 -6.14 15.02 -17.94
C ASP A 62 -7.08 14.22 -17.03
N VAL A 63 -8.33 14.13 -17.46
CA VAL A 63 -9.43 13.52 -16.72
C VAL A 63 -9.90 12.29 -17.47
N VAL A 64 -9.77 11.12 -16.85
CA VAL A 64 -10.45 9.92 -17.31
C VAL A 64 -11.95 10.07 -17.02
N LEU A 65 -12.80 9.68 -17.97
CA LEU A 65 -14.24 9.52 -17.76
C LEU A 65 -14.63 8.09 -18.11
N VAL A 66 -15.26 7.38 -17.18
CA VAL A 66 -15.81 6.04 -17.37
C VAL A 66 -17.32 6.07 -17.20
N ALA A 67 -18.06 5.69 -18.23
CA ALA A 67 -19.51 5.60 -18.20
C ALA A 67 -20.06 4.79 -19.39
N ASN A 68 -21.23 4.17 -19.23
CA ASN A 68 -21.93 3.45 -20.30
C ASN A 68 -21.05 2.43 -21.05
N ALA A 69 -20.19 1.72 -20.33
CA ALA A 69 -19.18 0.81 -20.89
C ALA A 69 -18.21 1.49 -21.88
N GLN A 70 -17.91 2.76 -21.66
CA GLN A 70 -16.98 3.53 -22.48
C GLN A 70 -16.00 4.30 -21.61
N VAL A 71 -14.79 4.50 -22.14
CA VAL A 71 -13.72 5.29 -21.51
C VAL A 71 -13.28 6.41 -22.45
N TRP A 72 -13.13 7.61 -21.89
CA TRP A 72 -12.54 8.78 -22.55
C TRP A 72 -11.38 9.32 -21.70
N ILE A 73 -10.46 10.02 -22.35
CA ILE A 73 -9.52 10.94 -21.71
C ILE A 73 -9.86 12.35 -22.18
N LEU A 74 -10.08 13.24 -21.23
CA LEU A 74 -10.50 14.62 -21.43
C LEU A 74 -9.40 15.56 -20.95
N LYS A 75 -9.16 16.66 -21.67
CA LYS A 75 -8.26 17.71 -21.21
C LYS A 75 -8.80 18.34 -19.94
N GLY A 76 -8.01 18.43 -18.87
CA GLY A 76 -8.49 18.95 -17.57
C GLY A 76 -9.02 20.39 -17.65
N ALA A 77 -8.31 21.27 -18.35
CA ALA A 77 -8.61 22.70 -18.39
C ALA A 77 -9.96 23.06 -19.06
N ASP A 78 -10.41 22.27 -20.03
CA ASP A 78 -11.63 22.60 -20.77
C ASP A 78 -12.59 21.42 -21.02
N GLY A 79 -12.22 20.21 -20.62
CA GLY A 79 -12.98 18.96 -20.80
C GLY A 79 -13.07 18.46 -22.24
N SER A 80 -12.31 19.01 -23.19
CA SER A 80 -12.30 18.52 -24.58
C SER A 80 -11.79 17.08 -24.65
N VAL A 81 -12.35 16.26 -25.54
CA VAL A 81 -11.94 14.85 -25.68
C VAL A 81 -10.57 14.80 -26.37
N GLU A 82 -9.59 14.23 -25.69
CA GLU A 82 -8.27 13.98 -26.27
C GLU A 82 -8.20 12.59 -26.90
N LEU A 83 -8.69 11.58 -26.18
CA LEU A 83 -8.75 10.19 -26.65
C LEU A 83 -10.09 9.53 -26.30
N GLY A 84 -10.53 8.60 -27.15
CA GLY A 84 -11.76 7.84 -26.98
C GLY A 84 -12.98 8.38 -27.75
N PRO A 85 -14.18 7.81 -27.55
CA PRO A 85 -14.46 6.69 -26.63
C PRO A 85 -13.81 5.39 -27.09
N VAL A 86 -13.44 4.56 -26.13
CA VAL A 86 -13.18 3.13 -26.34
C VAL A 86 -14.21 2.32 -25.56
N ALA A 87 -14.76 1.28 -26.18
CA ALA A 87 -15.73 0.40 -25.54
C ALA A 87 -15.01 -0.59 -24.59
N LEU A 88 -15.53 -0.72 -23.38
CA LEU A 88 -15.10 -1.74 -22.43
C LEU A 88 -15.68 -3.10 -22.85
N PRO A 89 -14.85 -4.15 -22.93
CA PRO A 89 -15.35 -5.50 -23.12
C PRO A 89 -16.16 -5.95 -21.89
N GLY A 90 -17.05 -6.92 -22.09
CA GLY A 90 -17.78 -7.55 -20.98
C GLY A 90 -19.01 -6.80 -20.46
N GLY A 91 -19.33 -5.61 -20.98
CA GLY A 91 -20.56 -4.88 -20.66
C GLY A 91 -20.56 -4.21 -19.27
N GLY A 92 -21.75 -3.81 -18.80
CA GLY A 92 -21.92 -3.01 -17.59
C GLY A 92 -21.82 -1.51 -17.83
N ASN A 93 -21.61 -0.72 -16.77
CA ASN A 93 -21.41 0.72 -16.88
C ASN A 93 -19.92 1.11 -16.86
N GLY A 94 -19.08 0.28 -16.22
CA GLY A 94 -17.69 0.61 -15.92
C GLY A 94 -17.58 1.31 -14.55
N GLY A 95 -16.71 0.81 -13.69
CA GLY A 95 -16.50 1.34 -12.34
C GLY A 95 -15.48 2.47 -12.26
N PRO A 96 -15.19 2.96 -11.03
CA PRO A 96 -14.15 3.95 -10.80
C PRO A 96 -12.79 3.51 -11.35
N PRO A 97 -12.16 4.32 -12.23
CA PRO A 97 -10.87 3.97 -12.82
C PRO A 97 -9.73 4.03 -11.79
N THR A 98 -8.72 3.18 -12.00
CA THR A 98 -7.39 3.27 -11.39
C THR A 98 -6.39 3.76 -12.42
N VAL A 99 -5.32 4.40 -11.97
CA VAL A 99 -4.23 4.88 -12.82
C VAL A 99 -2.89 4.53 -12.19
N ALA A 100 -2.01 3.89 -12.95
CA ALA A 100 -0.65 3.51 -12.53
C ALA A 100 0.22 3.19 -13.76
N ASP A 101 1.53 3.06 -13.56
CA ASP A 101 2.42 2.42 -14.54
C ASP A 101 2.31 0.90 -14.38
N PHE A 102 1.63 0.23 -15.33
CA PHE A 102 1.36 -1.21 -15.25
C PHE A 102 2.33 -2.03 -16.10
N ASP A 103 3.07 -1.41 -17.02
CA ASP A 103 4.01 -2.10 -17.90
C ASP A 103 5.48 -1.67 -17.77
N GLY A 104 5.76 -0.68 -16.92
CA GLY A 104 7.08 -0.23 -16.50
C GLY A 104 7.73 0.74 -17.47
N ASP A 105 6.95 1.40 -18.33
CA ASP A 105 7.46 2.35 -19.33
C ASP A 105 7.50 3.81 -18.83
N GLY A 106 7.10 4.04 -17.59
CA GLY A 106 7.07 5.34 -16.92
C GLY A 106 5.83 6.18 -17.25
N LYS A 107 4.84 5.62 -17.95
CA LYS A 107 3.59 6.31 -18.29
C LYS A 107 2.39 5.63 -17.64
N PRO A 108 1.32 6.39 -17.36
CA PRO A 108 0.13 5.82 -16.75
C PRO A 108 -0.76 5.07 -17.76
N GLU A 109 -1.19 3.86 -17.40
CA GLU A 109 -2.35 3.17 -17.96
C GLU A 109 -3.57 3.25 -17.03
N ILE A 110 -4.72 2.76 -17.52
CA ILE A 110 -6.02 2.88 -16.86
C ILE A 110 -6.61 1.48 -16.63
N GLY A 111 -6.92 1.16 -15.37
CA GLY A 111 -7.64 -0.05 -14.99
C GLY A 111 -9.13 0.23 -14.73
N VAL A 112 -10.03 -0.58 -15.31
CA VAL A 112 -11.49 -0.41 -15.15
C VAL A 112 -12.19 -1.75 -15.00
N ALA A 113 -12.98 -1.90 -13.93
CA ALA A 113 -13.88 -3.03 -13.76
C ALA A 113 -15.18 -2.84 -14.54
N GLY A 114 -15.64 -3.88 -15.21
CA GLY A 114 -16.96 -3.98 -15.86
C GLY A 114 -17.74 -5.18 -15.35
N GLN A 115 -18.86 -5.50 -16.02
CA GLN A 115 -19.79 -6.55 -15.56
C GLN A 115 -19.21 -7.97 -15.62
N SER A 116 -18.50 -8.30 -16.71
CA SER A 116 -17.90 -9.64 -16.93
C SER A 116 -16.44 -9.62 -17.35
N LYS A 117 -15.83 -8.42 -17.38
CA LYS A 117 -14.40 -8.21 -17.58
C LYS A 117 -13.84 -7.12 -16.68
N TYR A 118 -12.62 -7.32 -16.18
CA TYR A 118 -11.70 -6.24 -15.84
C TYR A 118 -10.88 -5.88 -17.08
N SER A 119 -10.69 -4.59 -17.37
CA SER A 119 -10.02 -4.12 -18.58
C SER A 119 -8.86 -3.20 -18.25
N MET A 120 -7.74 -3.40 -18.94
CA MET A 120 -6.59 -2.50 -18.91
C MET A 120 -6.49 -1.73 -20.21
N LEU A 121 -6.34 -0.41 -20.11
CA LEU A 121 -6.32 0.48 -21.26
C LEU A 121 -5.02 1.30 -21.30
N LYS A 122 -4.37 1.31 -22.46
CA LYS A 122 -3.15 2.08 -22.69
C LYS A 122 -3.40 3.26 -23.65
N PRO A 123 -3.14 4.50 -23.20
CA PRO A 123 -3.14 5.67 -24.08
C PRO A 123 -1.92 5.66 -25.02
N ASP A 124 -2.14 6.05 -26.26
CA ASP A 124 -1.09 6.25 -27.27
C ASP A 124 -1.37 7.56 -28.00
N TYR A 125 -0.76 8.64 -27.51
CA TYR A 125 -0.93 9.98 -28.07
C TYR A 125 -0.24 10.15 -29.42
N VAL A 126 0.80 9.36 -29.73
CA VAL A 126 1.46 9.38 -31.04
C VAL A 126 0.52 8.82 -32.11
N GLY A 127 -0.16 7.71 -31.79
CA GLY A 127 -1.18 7.12 -32.65
C GLY A 127 -2.57 7.78 -32.54
N SER A 128 -2.75 8.68 -31.56
CA SER A 128 -4.05 9.25 -31.16
C SER A 128 -5.10 8.16 -30.89
N THR A 129 -4.71 7.12 -30.14
CA THR A 129 -5.60 6.00 -29.79
C THR A 129 -5.59 5.71 -28.29
N LEU A 130 -6.73 5.24 -27.77
CA LEU A 130 -6.84 4.57 -26.47
C LEU A 130 -7.24 3.11 -26.74
N LYS A 131 -6.44 2.16 -26.27
CA LYS A 131 -6.60 0.74 -26.61
C LYS A 131 -6.75 -0.11 -25.35
N VAL A 132 -7.68 -1.05 -25.38
CA VAL A 132 -7.69 -2.16 -24.40
C VAL A 132 -6.52 -3.08 -24.74
N VAL A 133 -5.55 -3.20 -23.83
CA VAL A 133 -4.33 -4.02 -24.03
C VAL A 133 -4.52 -5.45 -23.54
N TRP A 134 -5.31 -5.64 -22.47
CA TRP A 134 -5.79 -6.95 -22.03
C TRP A 134 -7.11 -6.82 -21.28
N SER A 135 -7.81 -7.94 -21.12
CA SER A 135 -8.96 -8.04 -20.23
C SER A 135 -9.01 -9.41 -19.55
N ALA A 136 -9.44 -9.44 -18.29
CA ALA A 136 -9.57 -10.65 -17.50
C ALA A 136 -11.06 -10.93 -17.18
N PRO A 137 -11.55 -12.18 -17.24
CA PRO A 137 -12.89 -12.53 -16.79
C PRO A 137 -13.13 -12.14 -15.33
N ASN A 138 -14.31 -11.58 -15.01
CA ASN A 138 -14.79 -11.39 -13.64
C ASN A 138 -16.28 -11.74 -13.55
N HIS A 139 -16.86 -11.59 -12.36
CA HIS A 139 -18.28 -11.77 -12.09
C HIS A 139 -18.83 -10.62 -11.23
N ASP A 140 -19.31 -9.55 -11.88
CA ASP A 140 -19.93 -8.37 -11.24
C ASP A 140 -21.28 -8.06 -11.88
N LEU A 141 -22.23 -8.99 -11.70
CA LEU A 141 -23.58 -8.91 -12.27
C LEU A 141 -24.53 -8.02 -11.46
N SER A 142 -24.18 -7.69 -10.22
CA SER A 142 -24.92 -6.79 -9.33
C SER A 142 -24.81 -5.34 -9.73
N SER A 143 -23.60 -4.77 -9.62
CA SER A 143 -23.37 -3.32 -9.71
C SER A 143 -22.74 -2.97 -11.04
N SER A 144 -21.80 -3.80 -11.51
CA SER A 144 -20.98 -3.55 -12.69
C SER A 144 -20.23 -2.21 -12.67
N VAL A 145 -19.98 -1.67 -11.47
CA VAL A 145 -19.34 -0.36 -11.21
C VAL A 145 -18.34 -0.42 -10.05
N THR A 146 -17.77 -1.58 -9.80
CA THR A 146 -16.87 -1.81 -8.67
C THR A 146 -15.55 -1.06 -8.81
N GLY A 147 -15.02 -0.57 -7.68
CA GLY A 147 -13.70 0.04 -7.66
C GLY A 147 -12.58 -1.01 -7.61
N SER A 148 -11.36 -0.57 -7.92
CA SER A 148 -10.14 -1.32 -7.66
C SER A 148 -9.10 -0.41 -7.02
N SER A 149 -8.04 -1.01 -6.50
CA SER A 149 -6.81 -0.33 -6.12
C SER A 149 -5.63 -1.04 -6.77
N VAL A 150 -4.48 -0.39 -6.77
CA VAL A 150 -3.28 -0.91 -7.43
C VAL A 150 -2.05 -0.66 -6.57
N PHE A 151 -1.09 -1.56 -6.67
CA PHE A 151 0.15 -1.52 -5.91
C PHE A 151 1.18 -2.44 -6.58
N ASP A 152 2.44 -2.04 -6.62
CA ASP A 152 3.55 -2.88 -7.08
C ASP A 152 4.09 -3.64 -5.87
N PHE A 153 3.64 -4.89 -5.71
CA PHE A 153 3.92 -5.70 -4.52
C PHE A 153 5.35 -6.22 -4.48
N GLU A 154 6.01 -6.35 -5.63
CA GLU A 154 7.37 -6.89 -5.74
C GLU A 154 8.46 -5.82 -5.88
N GLY A 155 8.07 -4.56 -6.07
CA GLY A 155 9.00 -3.44 -6.26
C GLY A 155 9.70 -3.47 -7.62
N ASP A 156 9.08 -4.07 -8.65
CA ASP A 156 9.69 -4.22 -9.98
C ASP A 156 9.39 -3.03 -10.92
N GLY A 157 8.63 -2.05 -10.43
CA GLY A 157 8.22 -0.86 -11.15
C GLY A 157 6.90 -1.01 -11.92
N LYS A 158 6.20 -2.14 -11.78
CA LYS A 158 4.90 -2.39 -12.44
C LYS A 158 3.85 -2.68 -11.40
N ALA A 159 2.76 -1.92 -11.42
CA ALA A 159 1.68 -2.13 -10.46
C ALA A 159 0.85 -3.39 -10.76
N GLU A 160 0.51 -4.18 -9.74
CA GLU A 160 -0.57 -5.16 -9.79
C GLU A 160 -1.93 -4.50 -9.52
N VAL A 161 -2.99 -5.12 -10.05
CA VAL A 161 -4.38 -4.74 -9.77
C VAL A 161 -4.91 -5.56 -8.61
N VAL A 162 -5.46 -4.90 -7.59
CA VAL A 162 -6.27 -5.51 -6.53
C VAL A 162 -7.74 -5.18 -6.78
N TYR A 163 -8.53 -6.21 -7.08
CA TYR A 163 -9.91 -6.05 -7.51
C TYR A 163 -10.81 -7.08 -6.85
N ASN A 164 -11.89 -6.63 -6.22
CA ASN A 164 -12.87 -7.52 -5.61
C ASN A 164 -14.13 -7.56 -6.47
N ASP A 165 -14.52 -8.72 -6.99
CA ASP A 165 -15.84 -8.91 -7.61
C ASP A 165 -16.85 -9.51 -6.63
N GLU A 166 -17.98 -10.01 -7.11
CA GLU A 166 -19.01 -10.58 -6.23
C GLU A 166 -18.56 -11.86 -5.53
N CYS A 167 -17.57 -12.56 -6.08
CA CYS A 167 -17.22 -13.94 -5.77
C CYS A 167 -15.76 -14.11 -5.36
N PHE A 168 -14.87 -13.23 -5.82
CA PHE A 168 -13.44 -13.35 -5.69
C PHE A 168 -12.77 -11.99 -5.49
N LEU A 169 -11.84 -11.96 -4.54
CA LEU A 169 -10.74 -11.01 -4.56
C LEU A 169 -9.70 -11.53 -5.54
N TRP A 170 -9.38 -10.70 -6.53
CA TRP A 170 -8.39 -10.93 -7.56
C TRP A 170 -7.17 -10.05 -7.34
N VAL A 171 -5.99 -10.63 -7.59
CA VAL A 171 -4.78 -9.87 -7.90
C VAL A 171 -4.34 -10.24 -9.31
N TYR A 172 -4.32 -9.24 -10.20
CA TYR A 172 -3.84 -9.40 -11.58
C TYR A 172 -2.49 -8.75 -11.76
N ASP A 173 -1.62 -9.42 -12.52
CA ASP A 173 -0.42 -8.83 -13.10
C ASP A 173 -0.80 -7.63 -13.99
N GLY A 174 -0.25 -6.45 -13.71
CA GLY A 174 -0.62 -5.22 -14.42
C GLY A 174 -0.35 -5.24 -15.92
N GLN A 175 0.76 -5.87 -16.32
CA GLN A 175 1.19 -5.86 -17.71
C GLN A 175 0.41 -6.87 -18.57
N THR A 176 0.09 -8.04 -18.01
CA THR A 176 -0.42 -9.19 -18.78
C THR A 176 -1.86 -9.57 -18.44
N GLY A 177 -2.38 -9.14 -17.29
CA GLY A 177 -3.67 -9.59 -16.77
C GLY A 177 -3.65 -11.03 -16.24
N ALA A 178 -2.47 -11.64 -16.06
CA ALA A 178 -2.33 -12.95 -15.47
C ALA A 178 -2.78 -12.94 -14.01
N VAL A 179 -3.50 -13.97 -13.58
CA VAL A 179 -3.96 -14.08 -12.18
C VAL A 179 -2.79 -14.47 -11.29
N ARG A 180 -2.45 -13.59 -10.33
CA ARG A 180 -1.44 -13.85 -9.28
C ARG A 180 -2.08 -14.39 -7.99
N LEU A 181 -3.27 -13.92 -7.65
CA LEU A 181 -4.03 -14.38 -6.49
C LEU A 181 -5.53 -14.39 -6.80
N ALA A 182 -6.24 -15.37 -6.26
CA ALA A 182 -7.70 -15.40 -6.24
C ALA A 182 -8.20 -15.99 -4.91
N LEU A 183 -9.02 -15.24 -4.17
CA LEU A 183 -9.56 -15.66 -2.87
C LEU A 183 -11.08 -15.50 -2.86
N LEU A 184 -11.80 -16.50 -2.32
CA LEU A 184 -13.25 -16.45 -2.27
C LEU A 184 -13.75 -15.34 -1.35
N THR A 185 -14.61 -14.50 -1.89
CA THR A 185 -15.40 -13.53 -1.13
C THR A 185 -16.87 -13.68 -1.47
N THR A 186 -17.71 -12.89 -0.82
CA THR A 186 -19.10 -12.70 -1.26
C THR A 186 -19.47 -11.24 -1.10
N SER A 187 -19.79 -10.53 -2.19
CA SER A 187 -20.16 -9.12 -2.10
C SER A 187 -21.20 -8.68 -3.14
N PHE A 188 -21.99 -7.67 -2.80
CA PHE A 188 -22.77 -6.88 -3.77
C PHE A 188 -21.89 -5.93 -4.61
N THR A 189 -20.63 -5.72 -4.23
CA THR A 189 -19.61 -4.87 -4.88
C THR A 189 -19.87 -3.36 -4.86
N ALA A 190 -21.01 -2.87 -5.36
CA ALA A 190 -21.31 -1.44 -5.47
C ALA A 190 -20.09 -0.63 -6.01
N THR A 191 -19.67 0.43 -5.31
CA THR A 191 -18.45 1.20 -5.65
C THR A 191 -17.33 0.95 -4.65
N GLU A 192 -17.36 -0.18 -3.93
CA GLU A 192 -16.33 -0.51 -2.95
C GLU A 192 -15.01 -0.82 -3.65
N ALA A 193 -13.90 -0.62 -2.94
CA ALA A 193 -12.58 -0.98 -3.40
C ALA A 193 -11.80 -1.53 -2.19
N SER A 194 -11.05 -2.60 -2.42
CA SER A 194 -10.03 -3.04 -1.46
C SER A 194 -8.89 -2.02 -1.45
N LEU A 195 -8.12 -1.97 -0.38
CA LEU A 195 -7.02 -1.01 -0.21
C LEU A 195 -5.71 -1.76 -0.03
N VAL A 196 -4.59 -1.08 -0.29
CA VAL A 196 -3.25 -1.57 0.04
C VAL A 196 -2.59 -0.59 0.98
N ALA A 197 -2.19 -1.06 2.16
CA ALA A 197 -1.55 -0.27 3.21
C ALA A 197 -0.72 -1.20 4.10
N ASP A 198 0.26 -0.63 4.81
CA ASP A 198 0.89 -1.29 5.96
C ASP A 198 -0.03 -1.10 7.17
N VAL A 199 -0.76 -2.15 7.54
CA VAL A 199 -1.89 -2.08 8.49
C VAL A 199 -1.42 -2.35 9.91
N ASP A 200 -0.47 -3.24 10.08
CA ASP A 200 0.08 -3.58 11.39
C ASP A 200 1.40 -2.86 11.72
N GLY A 201 1.90 -2.09 10.76
CA GLY A 201 3.08 -1.25 10.89
C GLY A 201 4.36 -2.06 10.82
N ASP A 202 4.40 -3.24 10.22
CA ASP A 202 5.61 -4.08 10.18
C ASP A 202 6.59 -3.70 9.04
N GLY A 203 6.22 -2.72 8.20
CA GLY A 203 7.00 -2.27 7.06
C GLY A 203 6.79 -3.11 5.80
N HIS A 204 5.78 -3.98 5.78
CA HIS A 204 5.30 -4.67 4.59
C HIS A 204 3.90 -4.19 4.22
N SER A 205 3.49 -4.44 2.98
CA SER A 205 2.14 -4.09 2.54
C SER A 205 1.17 -5.23 2.82
N GLU A 206 -0.08 -4.86 3.13
CA GLU A 206 -1.20 -5.79 3.20
C GLU A 206 -2.33 -5.35 2.27
N ILE A 207 -3.10 -6.33 1.81
CA ILE A 207 -4.38 -6.10 1.15
C ILE A 207 -5.48 -6.05 2.21
N VAL A 208 -6.16 -4.91 2.31
CA VAL A 208 -7.38 -4.74 3.10
C VAL A 208 -8.58 -4.96 2.19
N MET A 209 -9.11 -6.18 2.21
CA MET A 209 -10.32 -6.54 1.48
C MET A 209 -11.56 -6.05 2.23
N VAL A 210 -12.47 -5.41 1.49
CA VAL A 210 -13.81 -5.05 1.98
C VAL A 210 -14.87 -5.85 1.24
N SER A 211 -15.80 -6.42 2.01
CA SER A 211 -16.94 -7.18 1.51
C SER A 211 -18.16 -6.97 2.40
N ASN A 212 -19.32 -6.74 1.78
CA ASN A 212 -20.60 -6.66 2.50
C ASN A 212 -21.24 -8.03 2.81
N GLY A 213 -20.59 -9.14 2.43
CA GLY A 213 -21.03 -10.50 2.77
C GLY A 213 -22.34 -10.94 2.12
N ALA A 214 -22.80 -10.28 1.05
CA ALA A 214 -24.05 -10.57 0.37
C ALA A 214 -24.15 -12.05 -0.06
N ASP A 215 -25.32 -12.67 0.11
CA ASP A 215 -25.51 -14.08 -0.23
C ASP A 215 -25.74 -14.25 -1.76
N PRO A 216 -24.84 -14.97 -2.47
CA PRO A 216 -24.98 -15.20 -3.91
C PRO A 216 -26.12 -16.15 -4.27
N SER A 217 -26.64 -16.93 -3.32
CA SER A 217 -27.69 -17.94 -3.56
C SER A 217 -29.12 -17.37 -3.59
N GLY A 218 -29.35 -16.24 -2.92
CA GLY A 218 -30.67 -15.59 -2.84
C GLY A 218 -30.94 -14.51 -3.89
N SER A 219 -29.90 -14.08 -4.62
CA SER A 219 -29.91 -12.82 -5.37
C SER A 219 -29.88 -12.97 -6.90
N GLY A 220 -29.76 -14.19 -7.42
CA GLY A 220 -29.77 -14.47 -8.86
C GLY A 220 -28.42 -14.28 -9.57
N TRP A 221 -27.36 -13.87 -8.85
CA TRP A 221 -25.98 -13.76 -9.33
C TRP A 221 -25.17 -14.89 -8.71
N GLY A 222 -25.56 -16.12 -9.06
CA GLY A 222 -24.91 -17.30 -8.52
C GLY A 222 -23.43 -17.30 -8.91
N CYS A 223 -22.57 -16.99 -7.95
CA CYS A 223 -21.16 -17.35 -8.01
C CYS A 223 -21.12 -18.85 -8.35
N ASN A 224 -20.81 -19.21 -9.60
CA ASN A 224 -20.66 -20.61 -10.02
C ASN A 224 -19.37 -21.19 -9.38
N VAL A 225 -19.36 -21.25 -8.05
CA VAL A 225 -18.18 -21.49 -7.20
C VAL A 225 -18.30 -22.76 -6.37
N ALA A 226 -19.34 -23.57 -6.59
CA ALA A 226 -19.42 -24.92 -6.05
C ALA A 226 -19.65 -25.97 -7.15
N PRO A 227 -19.09 -27.18 -7.02
CA PRO A 227 -18.13 -27.63 -6.01
C PRO A 227 -16.71 -27.67 -6.60
N TRP A 228 -15.94 -26.57 -6.62
CA TRP A 228 -14.63 -26.64 -7.28
C TRP A 228 -13.53 -25.97 -6.47
N ASN A 229 -12.78 -26.77 -5.71
CA ASN A 229 -11.38 -26.49 -5.40
C ASN A 229 -10.46 -26.80 -6.60
N GLN A 230 -11.02 -26.77 -7.82
CA GLN A 230 -10.34 -27.18 -9.05
C GLN A 230 -10.12 -25.94 -9.91
N PRO A 231 -9.00 -25.87 -10.65
CA PRO A 231 -8.74 -24.75 -11.54
C PRO A 231 -9.77 -24.73 -12.68
N ASP A 232 -10.10 -23.53 -13.14
CA ASP A 232 -10.94 -23.29 -14.31
C ASP A 232 -10.09 -22.62 -15.39
N ALA A 233 -9.55 -23.44 -16.27
CA ALA A 233 -8.68 -23.02 -17.35
C ALA A 233 -9.38 -22.10 -18.36
N ALA A 234 -10.70 -22.19 -18.51
CA ALA A 234 -11.44 -21.34 -19.45
C ALA A 234 -11.52 -19.88 -18.98
N ASN A 235 -11.53 -19.68 -17.66
CA ASN A 235 -11.59 -18.35 -17.05
C ASN A 235 -10.26 -17.93 -16.41
N ASN A 236 -9.18 -18.66 -16.66
CA ASN A 236 -7.86 -18.46 -16.06
C ASN A 236 -7.89 -18.36 -14.52
N ARG A 237 -8.81 -19.10 -13.88
CA ARG A 237 -9.03 -19.04 -12.45
C ARG A 237 -8.30 -20.20 -11.76
N PRO A 238 -7.41 -19.95 -10.77
CA PRO A 238 -6.70 -21.01 -10.07
C PRO A 238 -7.64 -21.78 -9.14
N ALA A 239 -7.19 -22.93 -8.64
CA ALA A 239 -7.87 -23.62 -7.55
C ALA A 239 -7.82 -22.76 -6.27
N TRP A 240 -8.93 -22.68 -5.53
CA TRP A 240 -8.98 -21.92 -4.28
C TRP A 240 -9.27 -22.82 -3.07
N VAL A 241 -8.96 -22.29 -1.89
CA VAL A 241 -9.26 -22.89 -0.58
C VAL A 241 -10.06 -21.87 0.23
N PRO A 242 -11.28 -22.20 0.70
CA PRO A 242 -12.06 -21.30 1.54
C PRO A 242 -11.40 -21.10 2.92
N PRO A 243 -11.71 -20.01 3.63
CA PRO A 243 -11.24 -19.81 4.99
C PRO A 243 -11.69 -20.94 5.94
N THR A 244 -10.90 -21.18 7.00
CA THR A 244 -11.26 -22.18 8.01
C THR A 244 -12.55 -21.77 8.73
N GLY A 245 -13.58 -22.62 8.65
CA GLY A 245 -14.85 -22.40 9.35
C GLY A 245 -15.85 -21.47 8.65
N ALA A 246 -15.56 -21.00 7.43
CA ALA A 246 -16.48 -20.18 6.65
C ALA A 246 -16.40 -20.52 5.15
N PRO A 247 -17.49 -20.34 4.38
CA PRO A 247 -17.50 -20.67 2.95
C PRO A 247 -16.74 -19.65 2.08
N ALA A 248 -16.53 -18.43 2.58
CA ALA A 248 -15.82 -17.34 1.90
C ALA A 248 -15.35 -16.28 2.93
N TYR A 249 -14.40 -15.44 2.56
CA TYR A 249 -14.02 -14.25 3.32
C TYR A 249 -15.12 -13.19 3.25
N ARG A 250 -15.32 -12.42 4.32
CA ARG A 250 -16.39 -11.42 4.46
C ARG A 250 -15.97 -10.28 5.39
N GLY A 251 -16.64 -9.13 5.28
CA GLY A 251 -16.36 -7.97 6.12
C GLY A 251 -15.04 -7.32 5.73
N ILE A 252 -14.28 -6.86 6.74
CA ILE A 252 -12.90 -6.40 6.56
C ILE A 252 -11.98 -7.58 6.83
N THR A 253 -11.23 -8.01 5.82
CA THR A 253 -10.21 -9.06 5.95
C THR A 253 -8.88 -8.50 5.48
N VAL A 254 -7.82 -8.72 6.26
CA VAL A 254 -6.47 -8.27 5.93
C VAL A 254 -5.64 -9.48 5.51
N PHE A 255 -4.94 -9.36 4.39
CA PHE A 255 -4.04 -10.38 3.86
C PHE A 255 -2.64 -9.80 3.77
N GLY A 256 -1.67 -10.48 4.39
CA GLY A 256 -0.25 -10.23 4.18
C GLY A 256 0.41 -11.44 3.53
N ASP A 257 1.58 -11.23 2.93
CA ASP A 257 2.38 -12.34 2.42
C ASP A 257 2.91 -13.20 3.57
N LYS A 258 2.90 -14.52 3.39
CA LYS A 258 3.31 -15.47 4.44
C LYS A 258 4.81 -15.39 4.75
N GLN A 259 5.63 -14.94 3.80
CA GLN A 259 7.07 -14.74 3.96
C GLN A 259 7.43 -13.27 4.20
N ASN A 260 6.45 -12.37 4.35
CA ASN A 260 6.64 -10.92 4.33
C ASN A 260 7.47 -10.47 3.11
N SER A 261 7.20 -11.02 1.93
CA SER A 261 7.93 -10.68 0.70
C SER A 261 7.38 -9.46 -0.02
N TRP A 262 6.16 -9.01 0.31
CA TRP A 262 5.58 -7.81 -0.30
C TRP A 262 6.32 -6.56 0.21
N VAL A 263 6.63 -5.65 -0.70
CA VAL A 263 7.36 -4.42 -0.37
C VAL A 263 6.52 -3.53 0.56
N GLY A 264 7.22 -2.75 1.40
CA GLY A 264 6.59 -1.83 2.34
C GLY A 264 5.86 -0.69 1.63
N THR A 265 4.82 -0.18 2.27
CA THR A 265 3.98 0.91 1.75
C THR A 265 3.56 1.82 2.87
N ARG A 266 2.97 2.95 2.52
CA ARG A 266 2.38 3.87 3.50
C ARG A 266 1.29 3.20 4.31
N THR A 267 1.27 3.49 5.61
CA THR A 267 0.25 3.02 6.57
C THR A 267 -1.08 3.79 6.46
N ILE A 268 -1.23 4.71 5.49
CA ILE A 268 -2.36 5.64 5.40
C ILE A 268 -3.04 5.60 4.04
N TRP A 269 -4.36 5.40 4.07
CA TRP A 269 -5.30 5.64 2.98
C TRP A 269 -6.52 6.42 3.50
N ASN A 270 -6.75 7.66 3.04
CA ASN A 270 -7.71 8.56 3.69
C ASN A 270 -9.04 8.79 2.95
N GLN A 271 -9.16 8.45 1.66
CA GLN A 271 -10.36 8.75 0.88
C GLN A 271 -10.55 7.83 -0.33
N HIS A 272 -11.74 7.85 -0.95
CA HIS A 272 -12.05 6.98 -2.10
C HIS A 272 -11.27 7.37 -3.37
N ALA A 273 -11.13 8.66 -3.66
CA ALA A 273 -10.35 9.21 -4.76
C ALA A 273 -8.92 9.45 -4.27
N TYR A 274 -8.27 8.36 -3.89
CA TYR A 274 -6.97 8.44 -3.24
C TYR A 274 -5.87 8.81 -4.23
N SER A 275 -5.10 9.81 -3.84
CA SER A 275 -3.78 10.14 -4.32
C SER A 275 -2.85 10.21 -3.11
N VAL A 276 -1.60 9.81 -3.30
CA VAL A 276 -0.54 9.86 -2.29
C VAL A 276 -0.40 11.27 -1.69
N THR A 277 -0.70 12.30 -2.47
CA THR A 277 -0.63 13.71 -2.04
C THR A 277 -1.81 14.18 -1.18
N ASN A 278 -2.90 13.41 -1.05
CA ASN A 278 -4.08 13.82 -0.25
C ASN A 278 -3.83 13.83 1.25
N VAL A 279 -2.81 13.14 1.73
CA VAL A 279 -2.48 13.00 3.14
C VAL A 279 -0.97 12.89 3.30
N CYS A 280 -0.44 13.50 4.35
CA CYS A 280 0.98 13.61 4.58
C CYS A 280 1.54 12.40 5.35
N ASP A 281 2.76 11.97 5.03
CA ASP A 281 3.40 10.77 5.59
C ASP A 281 4.62 11.05 6.48
N SER A 282 5.14 12.27 6.49
CA SER A 282 6.47 12.63 7.03
C SER A 282 7.69 11.92 6.44
N ARG A 283 7.53 10.75 5.81
CA ARG A 283 8.61 9.95 5.20
C ARG A 283 8.84 10.30 3.73
N ASP A 284 7.85 10.86 3.04
CA ASP A 284 7.93 11.21 1.63
C ASP A 284 8.02 12.73 1.33
N SER A 285 7.91 13.10 0.06
CA SER A 285 7.85 14.50 -0.39
C SER A 285 6.50 14.87 -1.02
N ALA A 286 5.45 14.07 -0.77
CA ALA A 286 4.12 14.26 -1.32
C ALA A 286 3.41 15.49 -0.74
N CYS A 287 3.82 15.95 0.44
CA CYS A 287 3.36 17.19 1.07
C CYS A 287 4.47 18.24 1.21
N ASP A 288 4.08 19.50 1.33
CA ASP A 288 4.98 20.58 1.74
C ASP A 288 5.24 20.59 3.26
N PRO A 289 6.38 21.13 3.72
CA PRO A 289 6.66 21.30 5.13
C PRO A 289 5.63 22.19 5.86
N PRO A 290 5.20 21.83 7.09
CA PRO A 290 5.61 20.64 7.82
C PRO A 290 4.84 19.40 7.34
N ASN A 291 5.54 18.46 6.71
CA ASN A 291 5.01 17.17 6.24
C ASN A 291 4.81 16.27 7.47
N LEU A 292 3.73 16.49 8.23
CA LEU A 292 3.45 15.73 9.44
C LEU A 292 2.61 14.51 9.11
N TYR A 293 2.98 13.35 9.64
CA TYR A 293 2.25 12.10 9.46
C TYR A 293 0.75 12.27 9.79
N GLY A 294 -0.12 11.85 8.86
CA GLY A 294 -1.58 11.90 9.00
C GLY A 294 -2.20 13.30 8.85
N SER A 295 -1.39 14.35 8.64
CA SER A 295 -1.93 15.69 8.40
C SER A 295 -2.52 15.81 6.98
N ILE A 296 -3.59 16.59 6.86
CA ILE A 296 -4.22 16.90 5.56
C ILE A 296 -3.62 18.22 5.07
N PRO A 297 -2.97 18.25 3.90
CA PRO A 297 -2.40 19.48 3.38
C PRO A 297 -3.51 20.46 2.99
N ALA A 298 -3.31 21.74 3.29
CA ALA A 298 -4.24 22.79 2.89
C ALA A 298 -4.25 23.02 1.37
N SER A 299 -3.10 22.81 0.73
CA SER A 299 -2.95 22.78 -0.72
C SER A 299 -2.23 21.48 -1.07
N MET A 300 -2.93 20.61 -1.79
CA MET A 300 -2.42 19.32 -2.22
C MET A 300 -1.41 19.54 -3.34
N LYS A 301 -0.25 18.88 -3.27
CA LYS A 301 0.63 18.81 -4.45
C LYS A 301 -0.08 18.07 -5.58
N GLN A 302 0.09 18.57 -6.78
CA GLN A 302 -0.40 17.92 -7.98
C GLN A 302 0.34 16.60 -8.16
N ASN A 303 -0.40 15.49 -8.09
CA ASN A 303 0.16 14.15 -8.05
C ASN A 303 1.04 13.86 -9.27
N TRP A 304 0.54 14.24 -10.45
CA TRP A 304 1.20 14.08 -11.75
C TRP A 304 2.43 14.97 -11.98
N LYS A 305 2.70 15.96 -11.11
CA LYS A 305 3.91 16.80 -11.20
C LYS A 305 5.09 16.29 -10.38
N LEU A 306 4.86 15.28 -9.54
CA LEU A 306 5.92 14.66 -8.75
C LEU A 306 6.54 13.54 -9.57
N ASN A 307 7.84 13.60 -9.85
CA ASN A 307 8.55 12.67 -10.73
C ASN A 307 8.52 11.17 -10.36
N TRP A 308 8.00 10.82 -9.18
CA TRP A 308 7.85 9.45 -8.68
C TRP A 308 6.37 9.05 -8.52
N LEU A 309 5.44 9.89 -9.00
CA LEU A 309 4.00 9.70 -8.98
C LEU A 309 3.42 10.10 -10.33
N ASN A 310 2.37 9.40 -10.76
CA ASN A 310 1.44 9.82 -11.80
C ASN A 310 0.29 8.81 -11.79
N ASN A 311 -0.42 8.77 -10.67
CA ASN A 311 -1.26 7.64 -10.31
C ASN A 311 -2.57 8.05 -9.64
N PHE A 312 -3.49 7.11 -9.51
CA PHE A 312 -4.78 7.33 -8.89
C PHE A 312 -5.30 6.01 -8.32
N ARG A 313 -5.70 6.02 -7.03
CA ARG A 313 -6.02 4.83 -6.22
C ARG A 313 -4.88 3.82 -6.17
N GLN A 314 -3.67 4.36 -6.10
CA GLN A 314 -2.43 3.63 -5.92
C GLN A 314 -1.77 4.07 -4.61
N ASN A 315 -1.40 3.13 -3.76
CA ASN A 315 -0.41 3.39 -2.72
C ASN A 315 0.99 3.11 -3.30
N VAL A 316 2.03 3.59 -2.63
CA VAL A 316 3.39 3.60 -3.18
C VAL A 316 4.36 3.04 -2.16
N GLN A 317 5.46 2.50 -2.66
CA GLN A 317 6.45 1.92 -1.78
C GLN A 317 6.97 2.98 -0.81
N ASP A 318 7.18 2.54 0.43
CA ASP A 318 7.96 3.33 1.36
C ASP A 318 9.33 3.63 0.73
N LYS A 319 9.85 4.84 0.95
CA LYS A 319 11.16 5.20 0.42
C LYS A 319 12.20 4.16 0.85
N GLY A 320 13.19 3.94 -0.01
CA GLY A 320 14.41 3.25 0.35
C GLY A 320 14.62 1.90 -0.29
N ILE A 321 14.96 1.88 -1.59
CA ILE A 321 15.69 0.75 -2.20
C ILE A 321 16.97 0.39 -1.40
N PHE A 322 17.44 1.30 -0.54
CA PHE A 322 18.62 1.15 0.33
C PHE A 322 18.34 1.37 1.81
N ASP A 323 17.07 1.44 2.23
CA ASP A 323 16.77 1.62 3.65
C ASP A 323 17.07 0.31 4.38
N ALA A 324 17.93 0.40 5.38
CA ALA A 324 18.32 -0.70 6.23
C ALA A 324 18.03 -0.33 7.69
N PRO A 325 17.78 -1.31 8.57
CA PRO A 325 17.84 -1.07 10.00
C PRO A 325 19.24 -0.54 10.40
N ASP A 326 19.30 0.15 11.53
CA ASP A 326 20.55 0.58 12.17
C ASP A 326 20.36 0.36 13.67
N VAL A 327 20.93 -0.71 14.18
CA VAL A 327 20.79 -1.11 15.56
C VAL A 327 21.81 -0.36 16.39
N THR A 328 21.34 0.19 17.51
CA THR A 328 22.22 0.72 18.54
C THR A 328 21.86 0.10 19.87
N VAL A 329 22.88 -0.09 20.69
CA VAL A 329 22.72 -0.69 22.02
C VAL A 329 23.22 0.25 23.10
N SER A 330 22.49 0.29 24.21
CA SER A 330 22.94 0.95 25.44
C SER A 330 22.64 0.07 26.64
N VAL A 331 23.42 0.22 27.71
CA VAL A 331 23.27 -0.56 28.93
C VAL A 331 23.01 0.32 30.15
N ALA A 332 22.15 -0.16 31.04
CA ALA A 332 22.03 0.34 32.41
C ALA A 332 22.28 -0.82 33.38
N VAL A 333 23.18 -0.60 34.35
CA VAL A 333 23.60 -1.64 35.29
C VAL A 333 23.03 -1.33 36.67
N GLN A 334 22.24 -2.25 37.21
CA GLN A 334 21.64 -2.14 38.53
C GLN A 334 22.50 -2.88 39.55
N CYS A 335 22.94 -2.15 40.57
CA CYS A 335 23.65 -2.72 41.71
C CYS A 335 22.68 -3.61 42.52
N SER A 336 22.67 -4.90 42.20
CA SER A 336 21.78 -5.92 42.77
C SER A 336 22.51 -7.27 42.85
N THR A 337 21.93 -8.25 43.55
CA THR A 337 22.49 -9.61 43.65
C THR A 337 21.45 -10.62 43.16
N PRO A 338 21.67 -11.28 42.00
CA PRO A 338 22.75 -11.03 41.02
C PRO A 338 22.63 -9.65 40.36
N VAL A 339 23.73 -9.14 39.79
CA VAL A 339 23.73 -7.87 39.05
C VAL A 339 22.76 -7.99 37.88
N LYS A 340 21.93 -6.96 37.67
CA LYS A 340 21.02 -6.88 36.52
C LYS A 340 21.50 -5.85 35.53
N VAL A 341 21.60 -6.25 34.27
CA VAL A 341 21.91 -5.37 33.14
C VAL A 341 20.63 -5.22 32.32
N GLN A 342 20.19 -3.98 32.13
CA GLN A 342 19.17 -3.64 31.14
C GLN A 342 19.88 -3.27 29.85
N VAL A 343 19.54 -3.95 28.77
CA VAL A 343 20.06 -3.73 27.43
C VAL A 343 18.96 -3.08 26.61
N SER A 344 19.12 -1.81 26.28
CA SER A 344 18.21 -1.10 25.38
C SER A 344 18.71 -1.28 23.96
N VAL A 345 17.95 -2.00 23.14
CA VAL A 345 18.18 -2.20 21.71
C VAL A 345 17.27 -1.25 20.96
N ARG A 346 17.84 -0.37 20.14
CA ARG A 346 17.10 0.65 19.41
C ARG A 346 17.40 0.56 17.93
N ASN A 347 16.36 0.62 17.11
CA ASN A 347 16.52 0.84 15.67
C ASN A 347 16.53 2.35 15.39
N ILE A 348 17.64 2.88 14.90
CA ILE A 348 17.78 4.26 14.43
C ILE A 348 17.84 4.36 12.90
N GLY A 349 17.69 3.23 12.21
CA GLY A 349 17.69 3.14 10.75
C GLY A 349 16.34 3.48 10.15
N LEU A 350 16.22 3.31 8.84
CA LEU A 350 15.03 3.69 8.08
C LEU A 350 14.16 2.48 7.68
N ALA A 351 14.66 1.26 7.83
CA ALA A 351 13.87 0.03 7.68
C ALA A 351 13.67 -0.70 9.02
N GLY A 352 12.71 -1.63 9.07
CA GLY A 352 12.43 -2.45 10.24
C GLY A 352 13.60 -3.34 10.65
N LEU A 353 13.89 -3.40 11.95
CA LEU A 353 14.83 -4.37 12.53
C LEU A 353 14.03 -5.63 12.89
N PRO A 354 14.38 -6.83 12.40
CA PRO A 354 13.61 -8.04 12.67
C PRO A 354 13.66 -8.45 14.16
N ALA A 355 12.73 -9.31 14.56
CA ALA A 355 12.81 -9.98 15.86
C ALA A 355 13.99 -10.98 15.89
N GLY A 356 14.47 -11.34 17.08
CA GLY A 356 15.53 -12.33 17.25
C GLY A 356 16.96 -11.81 17.06
N VAL A 357 17.18 -10.49 17.12
CA VAL A 357 18.52 -9.89 17.01
C VAL A 357 19.32 -10.15 18.27
N ASN A 358 20.41 -10.91 18.13
CA ASN A 358 21.27 -11.30 19.24
C ASN A 358 22.18 -10.15 19.69
N VAL A 359 22.17 -9.87 20.99
CA VAL A 359 23.03 -8.89 21.65
C VAL A 359 23.81 -9.57 22.76
N GLY A 360 25.13 -9.57 22.64
CA GLY A 360 26.04 -10.06 23.68
C GLY A 360 26.16 -9.06 24.83
N VAL A 361 26.17 -9.56 26.05
CA VAL A 361 26.42 -8.79 27.28
C VAL A 361 27.82 -9.11 27.78
N PHE A 362 28.63 -8.08 28.01
CA PHE A 362 30.05 -8.19 28.35
C PHE A 362 30.40 -7.40 29.62
N ALA A 363 31.48 -7.81 30.29
CA ALA A 363 32.12 -7.05 31.36
C ALA A 363 33.65 -7.04 31.20
N MET A 364 34.29 -6.01 31.75
CA MET A 364 35.76 -5.90 31.85
C MET A 364 36.22 -6.42 33.21
N VAL A 365 36.48 -7.73 33.32
CA VAL A 365 36.90 -8.37 34.57
C VAL A 365 38.43 -8.36 34.65
N ALA A 366 38.98 -7.70 35.67
CA ALA A 366 40.43 -7.51 35.82
C ALA A 366 41.12 -6.95 34.55
N GLY A 367 40.41 -6.10 33.80
CA GLY A 367 40.91 -5.49 32.57
C GLY A 367 40.78 -6.36 31.31
N VAL A 368 40.18 -7.55 31.40
CA VAL A 368 39.93 -8.45 30.28
C VAL A 368 38.45 -8.45 29.90
N GLU A 369 38.14 -8.37 28.62
CA GLU A 369 36.77 -8.50 28.10
C GLU A 369 36.28 -9.94 28.27
N GLN A 370 35.16 -10.11 28.96
CA GLN A 370 34.48 -11.39 29.14
C GLN A 370 33.03 -11.29 28.71
N GLN A 371 32.60 -12.19 27.81
CA GLN A 371 31.19 -12.34 27.45
C GLN A 371 30.46 -13.11 28.56
N LEU A 372 29.39 -12.53 29.07
CA LEU A 372 28.58 -13.07 30.16
C LEU A 372 27.35 -13.85 29.66
N GLY A 373 26.82 -13.46 28.50
CA GLY A 373 25.65 -14.08 27.89
C GLY A 373 25.16 -13.36 26.64
N ILE A 374 24.00 -13.78 26.14
CA ILE A 374 23.31 -13.21 24.97
C ILE A 374 21.83 -13.00 25.33
N VAL A 375 21.26 -11.89 24.89
CA VAL A 375 19.81 -11.64 24.85
C VAL A 375 19.38 -11.42 23.41
N ALA A 376 18.09 -11.63 23.10
CA ALA A 376 17.56 -11.41 21.75
C ALA A 376 16.29 -10.56 21.80
N THR A 377 16.08 -9.71 20.79
CA THR A 377 14.82 -8.96 20.65
C THR A 377 13.64 -9.92 20.52
N THR A 378 12.53 -9.63 21.19
CA THR A 378 11.35 -10.52 21.17
C THR A 378 10.34 -10.15 20.09
N LYS A 379 10.50 -8.97 19.50
CA LYS A 379 9.66 -8.42 18.44
C LYS A 379 10.49 -7.62 17.44
N ALA A 380 9.91 -7.34 16.28
CA ALA A 380 10.49 -6.39 15.33
C ALA A 380 10.46 -4.97 15.93
N LEU A 381 11.44 -4.15 15.56
CA LEU A 381 11.55 -2.74 15.96
C LEU A 381 11.51 -1.84 14.72
N LEU A 382 10.50 -0.99 14.64
CA LEU A 382 10.41 0.04 13.59
C LEU A 382 11.44 1.15 13.78
N PRO A 383 11.72 1.96 12.74
CA PRO A 383 12.50 3.18 12.86
C PRO A 383 12.15 3.99 14.10
N GLY A 384 13.14 4.21 14.96
CA GLY A 384 13.02 4.97 16.21
C GLY A 384 12.58 4.16 17.43
N GLN A 385 12.03 2.95 17.28
CA GLN A 385 11.57 2.11 18.39
C GLN A 385 12.72 1.51 19.20
N THR A 386 12.45 1.19 20.46
CA THR A 386 13.40 0.59 21.41
C THR A 386 12.74 -0.55 22.17
N GLU A 387 13.46 -1.66 22.32
CA GLU A 387 13.13 -2.74 23.26
C GLU A 387 14.18 -2.79 24.36
N VAL A 388 13.73 -2.95 25.61
CA VAL A 388 14.61 -3.07 26.77
C VAL A 388 14.57 -4.51 27.26
N LEU A 389 15.70 -5.19 27.11
CA LEU A 389 15.89 -6.59 27.51
C LEU A 389 16.60 -6.63 28.87
N SER A 390 16.23 -7.59 29.73
CA SER A 390 16.87 -7.75 31.04
C SER A 390 17.75 -8.99 31.06
N PHE A 391 18.98 -8.83 31.54
CA PHE A 391 19.95 -9.90 31.73
C PHE A 391 20.40 -9.96 33.20
N SER A 392 20.41 -11.17 33.79
CA SER A 392 20.93 -11.40 35.15
C SER A 392 22.33 -12.00 35.07
N VAL A 393 23.32 -11.30 35.62
CA VAL A 393 24.72 -11.70 35.59
C VAL A 393 24.93 -12.99 36.40
N PRO A 394 25.55 -14.04 35.82
CA PRO A 394 25.86 -15.27 36.56
C PRO A 394 26.72 -15.00 37.80
N ALA A 395 26.42 -15.66 38.91
CA ALA A 395 27.16 -15.47 40.16
C ALA A 395 28.66 -15.74 39.98
N GLY A 396 29.50 -14.82 40.44
CA GLY A 396 30.97 -14.93 40.35
C GLY A 396 31.57 -14.62 38.98
N SER A 397 30.76 -14.27 37.97
CA SER A 397 31.25 -13.97 36.62
C SER A 397 31.70 -12.50 36.42
N ALA A 398 31.11 -11.55 37.16
CA ALA A 398 31.53 -10.16 37.20
C ALA A 398 30.99 -9.47 38.47
N ALA A 399 31.70 -8.45 38.97
CA ALA A 399 31.32 -7.64 40.12
C ALA A 399 30.50 -6.40 39.68
N PRO A 400 29.67 -5.81 40.56
CA PRO A 400 28.93 -4.57 40.23
C PRO A 400 29.85 -3.39 39.85
N THR A 401 31.09 -3.39 40.35
CA THR A 401 32.11 -2.37 40.08
C THR A 401 32.84 -2.57 38.76
N ASP A 402 32.66 -3.71 38.09
CA ASP A 402 33.25 -3.92 36.77
C ASP A 402 32.51 -3.08 35.71
N PRO A 403 33.20 -2.57 34.68
CA PRO A 403 32.54 -1.94 33.54
C PRO A 403 31.80 -2.95 32.67
N TYR A 404 30.51 -2.74 32.42
CA TYR A 404 29.66 -3.55 31.54
C TYR A 404 29.35 -2.83 30.24
N PHE A 405 29.14 -3.59 29.16
CA PHE A 405 28.70 -3.07 27.86
C PHE A 405 27.98 -4.17 27.07
N ALA A 406 27.31 -3.78 26.00
CA ALA A 406 26.64 -4.68 25.09
C ALA A 406 27.15 -4.50 23.65
N ARG A 407 27.14 -5.57 22.87
CA ARG A 407 27.52 -5.56 21.46
C ARG A 407 26.55 -6.41 20.65
N VAL A 408 26.07 -5.90 19.52
CA VAL A 408 25.25 -6.71 18.60
C VAL A 408 26.11 -7.80 17.95
N ILE A 409 25.57 -9.01 17.88
CA ILE A 409 26.24 -10.17 17.30
C ILE A 409 25.55 -10.49 15.98
N ILE A 410 26.22 -10.18 14.89
CA ILE A 410 25.82 -10.59 13.54
C ILE A 410 26.60 -11.85 13.18
N ASP A 411 25.90 -12.96 12.93
CA ASP A 411 26.53 -14.17 12.42
C ASP A 411 26.95 -13.94 10.95
N PRO A 412 28.27 -13.95 10.63
CA PRO A 412 28.73 -13.73 9.27
C PRO A 412 28.32 -14.84 8.28
N ALA A 413 28.05 -16.05 8.78
CA ALA A 413 27.64 -17.19 7.96
C ALA A 413 26.12 -17.25 7.74
N ASN A 414 25.34 -16.58 8.61
CA ASN A 414 23.89 -16.55 8.54
C ASN A 414 23.35 -15.20 9.05
N LYS A 415 23.59 -14.13 8.27
CA LYS A 415 23.16 -12.78 8.62
C LYS A 415 21.63 -12.72 8.71
N THR A 416 21.11 -12.38 9.88
CA THR A 416 19.67 -12.21 10.10
C THR A 416 19.12 -10.88 9.56
N PHE A 417 20.00 -9.91 9.31
CA PHE A 417 19.69 -8.62 8.68
C PHE A 417 20.98 -7.93 8.20
N ASN A 418 20.85 -6.90 7.37
CA ASN A 418 21.93 -5.99 6.98
C ASN A 418 21.64 -4.60 7.52
N GLU A 419 22.67 -3.88 7.96
CA GLU A 419 22.54 -2.56 8.56
C GLU A 419 23.17 -1.48 7.69
N CYS A 420 22.69 -0.24 7.81
CA CYS A 420 23.36 0.87 7.11
C CYS A 420 24.67 1.31 7.78
N ARG A 421 24.83 1.01 9.08
CA ARG A 421 26.03 1.28 9.86
C ARG A 421 26.34 0.08 10.75
N ASP A 422 27.54 -0.46 10.60
CA ASP A 422 28.03 -1.61 11.35
C ASP A 422 29.10 -1.21 12.40
N ASP A 423 29.49 0.07 12.43
CA ASP A 423 30.53 0.61 13.31
C ASP A 423 29.99 1.18 14.65
N ASN A 424 28.67 1.17 14.86
CA ASN A 424 27.98 1.71 16.04
C ASN A 424 27.23 0.66 16.87
N ASN A 425 27.56 -0.62 16.68
CA ASN A 425 26.91 -1.78 17.31
C ASN A 425 27.37 -2.08 18.75
N GLU A 426 28.17 -1.20 19.37
CA GLU A 426 28.69 -1.37 20.73
C GLU A 426 28.28 -0.20 21.64
N SER A 427 27.81 -0.54 22.84
CA SER A 427 27.47 0.47 23.83
C SER A 427 28.71 1.05 24.51
N LYS A 428 28.56 2.24 25.09
CA LYS A 428 29.53 2.72 26.10
C LYS A 428 29.63 1.74 27.27
N LYS A 429 30.80 1.71 27.90
CA LYS A 429 31.05 0.96 29.14
C LYS A 429 30.44 1.70 30.34
N VAL A 430 29.69 0.99 31.16
CA VAL A 430 28.94 1.53 32.31
C VAL A 430 29.24 0.71 33.55
N VAL A 431 29.54 1.37 34.66
CA VAL A 431 29.70 0.73 35.98
C VAL A 431 28.41 0.92 36.77
N ALA A 432 28.01 -0.06 37.59
CA ALA A 432 26.85 0.12 38.46
C ALA A 432 27.09 1.26 39.44
N GLN A 433 26.14 2.19 39.55
CA GLN A 433 26.17 3.18 40.63
C GLN A 433 25.64 2.54 41.91
N CYS A 434 26.52 1.89 42.65
CA CYS A 434 26.22 1.42 43.99
C CYS A 434 26.29 2.63 44.94
N GLY A 435 25.22 2.86 45.71
CA GLY A 435 25.28 3.83 46.81
C GLY A 435 26.37 3.44 47.82
N PRO A 436 26.86 4.38 48.65
CA PRO A 436 27.74 4.02 49.75
C PRO A 436 27.03 2.96 50.62
N ALA A 437 27.75 1.87 50.88
CA ALA A 437 27.28 0.75 51.70
C ALA A 437 26.99 1.17 53.14
#